data_AF-A0A4Y2AI06-F1
#
_entry.id   AF-A0A4Y2AI06-F1
#
_cell.length_a   1.000
_cell.length_b   1.000
_cell.length_c   1.000
_cell.angle_alpha   90.00
_cell.angle_beta   90.00
_cell.angle_gamma   90.00
#
_symmetry.space_group_name_H-M   'P 1'
#
loop_
_entity.id
_entity.type
_entity.pdbx_description
1 polymer ?
#
loop_
_entity_poly.entity_id
_entity_poly.type
_entity_poly.pdbx_seq_one_letter_code
_entity_poly.pdbx_strand_id
1 'polypeptide(L)'
;MIYCPIHEGSSVELGFEHGTLRLIGRHLTTRPMRPETDLVKANQLVSSLRGPAAEILQGIPADKLTDLKTIEKAFEFRFGDSHLTQFYRTELKARRQKPRESLQVLATDVERLMSLAYAKCPLDV
;
A
#
# COMPACT_ATOMS: atom_id res chain seq x y z
N MET A 1 -10.87 77.47 -3.41
CA MET A 1 -9.54 76.92 -3.07
C MET A 1 -9.72 75.43 -2.86
N ILE A 2 -9.19 74.61 -3.78
CA ILE A 2 -8.02 73.72 -3.57
C ILE A 2 -8.45 72.31 -3.08
N TYR A 3 -8.31 71.34 -4.00
CA TYR A 3 -7.94 69.91 -3.87
C TYR A 3 -8.41 69.07 -2.67
N CYS A 4 -9.03 67.91 -2.96
CA CYS A 4 -8.36 66.60 -2.86
C CYS A 4 -9.24 65.45 -3.45
N PRO A 5 -8.65 64.53 -4.25
CA PRO A 5 -9.34 63.37 -4.84
C PRO A 5 -9.04 62.07 -4.07
N ILE A 6 -9.97 61.10 -4.04
CA ILE A 6 -9.65 59.71 -3.66
C ILE A 6 -10.46 58.70 -4.52
N HIS A 7 -9.68 57.89 -5.26
CA HIS A 7 -9.92 56.61 -5.98
C HIS A 7 -10.68 55.58 -5.11
N GLU A 8 -11.38 54.54 -5.56
CA GLU A 8 -11.81 53.97 -6.83
C GLU A 8 -12.81 52.86 -6.46
N GLY A 9 -13.73 52.51 -7.36
CA GLY A 9 -14.63 51.37 -7.11
C GLY A 9 -15.51 50.99 -8.29
N SER A 10 -14.96 50.11 -9.14
CA SER A 10 -15.61 49.05 -9.91
C SER A 10 -16.57 49.42 -11.06
N SER A 11 -16.13 49.06 -12.26
CA SER A 11 -16.77 49.29 -13.55
C SER A 11 -17.61 48.08 -14.00
N VAL A 12 -18.89 48.38 -14.19
CA VAL A 12 -19.84 47.94 -15.24
C VAL A 12 -20.24 46.46 -15.43
N GLU A 13 -21.54 46.27 -15.16
CA GLU A 13 -22.49 45.43 -15.89
C GLU A 13 -22.30 45.43 -17.41
N LEU A 14 -22.35 44.24 -18.03
CA LEU A 14 -22.82 44.09 -19.41
C LEU A 14 -23.76 42.88 -19.46
N GLY A 15 -25.05 43.18 -19.63
CA GLY A 15 -26.14 42.22 -19.66
C GLY A 15 -26.05 41.23 -20.82
N PHE A 16 -26.75 40.11 -20.67
CA PHE A 16 -26.99 39.17 -21.76
C PHE A 16 -28.44 38.68 -21.74
N GLU A 17 -29.04 38.82 -22.92
CA GLU A 17 -30.43 38.60 -23.31
C GLU A 17 -30.92 37.15 -23.15
N HIS A 18 -32.25 37.01 -23.12
CA HIS A 18 -33.02 35.79 -22.97
C HIS A 18 -32.89 34.82 -24.17
N GLY A 19 -32.70 33.53 -23.87
CA GLY A 19 -33.11 32.42 -24.75
C GLY A 19 -31.99 31.67 -25.44
N THR A 20 -31.60 30.52 -24.87
CA THR A 20 -31.57 29.18 -25.51
C THR A 20 -30.92 28.23 -24.51
N LEU A 21 -31.68 27.25 -24.00
CA LEU A 21 -31.12 26.17 -23.18
C LEU A 21 -30.16 25.33 -24.04
N ARG A 22 -28.85 25.37 -23.76
CA ARG A 22 -27.86 24.48 -24.39
C ARG A 22 -27.21 23.60 -23.34
N LEU A 23 -27.26 22.29 -23.60
CA LEU A 23 -26.90 21.18 -22.70
C LEU A 23 -25.65 21.47 -21.86
N ILE A 24 -25.82 21.36 -20.53
CA ILE A 24 -24.75 21.29 -19.54
C ILE A 24 -23.91 20.06 -19.86
N GLY A 25 -22.74 20.27 -20.47
CA GLY A 25 -21.75 19.24 -20.68
C GLY A 25 -21.31 18.70 -19.33
N ARG A 26 -21.61 17.43 -19.07
CA ARG A 26 -21.07 16.69 -17.92
C ARG A 26 -19.58 16.46 -18.17
N HIS A 27 -18.77 17.48 -17.93
CA HIS A 27 -17.34 17.25 -17.85
C HIS A 27 -17.07 16.58 -16.50
N LEU A 28 -17.05 15.25 -16.50
CA LEU A 28 -16.30 14.52 -15.50
C LEU A 28 -14.82 14.83 -15.79
N THR A 29 -14.32 15.94 -15.26
CA THR A 29 -12.88 16.11 -15.11
C THR A 29 -12.46 15.11 -14.05
N THR A 30 -12.07 13.91 -14.46
CA THR A 30 -11.16 13.13 -13.63
C THR A 30 -9.94 14.00 -13.44
N ARG A 31 -9.76 14.53 -12.21
CA ARG A 31 -8.51 15.18 -11.82
C ARG A 31 -7.39 14.24 -12.26
N PRO A 32 -6.36 14.72 -12.97
CA PRO A 32 -5.25 13.85 -13.33
C PRO A 32 -4.73 13.25 -12.02
N MET A 33 -4.70 11.92 -11.97
CA MET A 33 -4.14 11.18 -10.84
C MET A 33 -2.70 11.68 -10.69
N ARG A 34 -2.44 12.49 -9.67
CA ARG A 34 -1.11 13.03 -9.43
C ARG A 34 -0.16 11.84 -9.33
N PRO A 35 1.06 11.90 -9.90
CA PRO A 35 2.09 10.94 -9.56
C PRO A 35 2.24 10.95 -8.05
N GLU A 36 1.82 9.87 -7.40
CA GLU A 36 1.78 9.82 -5.95
C GLU A 36 3.23 9.75 -5.45
N THR A 37 3.65 10.77 -4.70
CA THR A 37 4.98 10.78 -4.09
C THR A 37 5.03 9.74 -2.98
N ASP A 38 6.20 9.14 -2.76
CA ASP A 38 6.34 8.08 -1.74
C ASP A 38 6.03 8.57 -0.33
N LEU A 39 6.17 9.88 -0.07
CA LEU A 39 5.69 10.53 1.15
C LEU A 39 4.17 10.41 1.34
N VAL A 40 3.39 10.64 0.27
CA VAL A 40 1.92 10.52 0.31
C VAL A 40 1.53 9.07 0.57
N LYS A 41 2.20 8.12 -0.09
CA LYS A 41 1.99 6.67 0.14
C LYS A 41 2.33 6.26 1.56
N ALA A 42 3.47 6.71 2.10
CA ALA A 42 3.88 6.41 3.47
C ALA A 42 2.86 6.92 4.50
N ASN A 43 2.43 8.18 4.36
CA ASN A 43 1.42 8.76 5.25
C ASN A 43 0.08 8.04 5.14
N GLN A 44 -0.35 7.71 3.92
CA GLN A 44 -1.59 6.97 3.68
C GLN A 44 -1.51 5.58 4.30
N LEU A 45 -0.41 4.86 4.10
CA LEU A 45 -0.14 3.55 4.69
C LEU A 45 -0.22 3.63 6.21
N VAL A 46 0.57 4.50 6.84
CA VAL A 46 0.56 4.73 8.30
C VAL A 46 -0.85 5.01 8.82
N SER A 47 -1.60 5.89 8.15
CA SER A 47 -2.97 6.24 8.55
C SER A 47 -3.98 5.09 8.40
N SER A 48 -3.69 4.09 7.56
CA SER A 48 -4.55 2.94 7.30
C SER A 48 -4.31 1.76 8.25
N LEU A 49 -3.14 1.68 8.88
CA LEU A 49 -2.75 0.55 9.72
C LEU A 49 -3.59 0.47 11.00
N ARG A 50 -4.00 -0.74 11.36
CA ARG A 50 -4.80 -1.04 12.56
C ARG A 50 -4.28 -2.31 13.24
N GLY A 51 -4.61 -2.48 14.51
CA GLY A 51 -4.31 -3.70 15.27
C GLY A 51 -2.81 -4.08 15.26
N PRO A 52 -2.47 -5.38 15.17
CA PRO A 52 -1.08 -5.85 15.21
C PRO A 52 -0.16 -5.26 14.12
N ALA A 53 -0.74 -4.85 12.99
CA ALA A 53 0.02 -4.19 11.92
C ALA A 53 0.44 -2.76 12.30
N ALA A 54 -0.38 -2.04 13.08
CA ALA A 54 -0.02 -0.70 13.59
C ALA A 54 1.06 -0.76 14.68
N GLU A 55 1.17 -1.86 15.43
CA GLU A 55 2.20 -2.03 16.45
C GLU A 55 3.62 -2.00 15.87
N ILE A 56 3.81 -2.39 14.60
CA ILE A 56 5.11 -2.29 13.92
C ILE A 56 5.65 -0.86 13.97
N LEU A 57 4.75 0.13 13.85
CA LEU A 57 5.14 1.54 13.80
C LEU A 57 5.80 2.02 15.10
N GLN A 58 5.53 1.36 16.24
CA GLN A 58 6.14 1.71 17.52
C GLN A 58 7.66 1.41 17.55
N GLY A 59 8.12 0.47 16.71
CA GLY A 59 9.54 0.15 16.55
C GLY A 59 10.26 1.05 15.54
N ILE A 60 9.55 1.92 14.83
CA ILE A 60 10.12 2.79 13.80
C ILE A 60 10.26 4.22 14.38
N PRO A 61 11.45 4.86 14.27
CA PRO A 61 11.61 6.25 14.66
C PRO A 61 10.63 7.18 13.92
N ALA A 62 10.07 8.17 14.61
CA ALA A 62 9.03 9.03 14.07
C ALA A 62 9.46 9.81 12.81
N ASP A 63 10.73 10.22 12.73
CA ASP A 63 11.30 10.90 11.55
C ASP A 63 11.43 9.98 10.32
N LYS A 64 11.28 8.67 10.50
CA LYS A 64 11.34 7.65 9.44
C LYS A 64 9.96 7.12 9.04
N LEU A 65 8.88 7.53 9.72
CA LEU A 65 7.50 7.17 9.35
C LEU A 65 7.01 7.82 8.05
N THR A 66 7.81 8.70 7.46
CA THR A 66 7.58 9.31 6.15
C THR A 66 8.37 8.62 5.03
N ASP A 67 9.30 7.74 5.38
CA ASP A 67 10.08 6.94 4.44
C ASP A 67 9.40 5.60 4.21
N LEU A 68 8.73 5.49 3.06
CA LEU A 68 8.01 4.29 2.65
C LEU A 68 8.88 3.04 2.72
N LYS A 69 10.15 3.13 2.31
CA LYS A 69 11.06 1.98 2.26
C LYS A 69 11.42 1.47 3.65
N THR A 70 11.50 2.35 4.64
CA THR A 70 11.74 1.95 6.03
C THR A 70 10.52 1.22 6.60
N ILE A 71 9.32 1.71 6.30
CA ILE A 71 8.08 1.04 6.72
C ILE A 71 7.96 -0.33 6.07
N GLU A 72 8.13 -0.44 4.75
CA GLU A 72 8.08 -1.71 4.01
C GLU A 72 9.05 -2.75 4.59
N LYS A 73 10.29 -2.36 4.89
CA LYS A 73 11.28 -3.26 5.50
C LYS A 73 10.88 -3.75 6.89
N ALA A 74 10.26 -2.90 7.70
CA ALA A 74 9.78 -3.30 9.03
C ALA A 74 8.64 -4.33 8.93
N PHE A 75 7.76 -4.16 7.93
CA PHE A 75 6.74 -5.15 7.60
C PHE A 75 7.34 -6.45 7.08
N GLU A 76 8.29 -6.38 6.15
CA GLU A 76 9.00 -7.56 5.64
C GLU A 76 9.75 -8.31 6.76
N PHE A 77 10.32 -7.59 7.73
CA PHE A 77 11.00 -8.22 8.85
C PHE A 77 10.04 -8.97 9.79
N ARG A 78 8.87 -8.39 10.11
CA ARG A 78 7.92 -9.00 11.06
C ARG A 78 7.01 -10.04 10.40
N PHE A 79 6.64 -9.83 9.14
CA PHE A 79 5.63 -10.62 8.44
C PHE A 79 6.12 -11.27 7.14
N GLY A 80 7.31 -10.92 6.66
CA GLY A 80 7.84 -11.48 5.43
C GLY A 80 8.20 -12.96 5.57
N ASP A 81 8.16 -13.66 4.44
CA ASP A 81 8.28 -15.13 4.39
C ASP A 81 9.73 -15.62 4.50
N SER A 82 10.70 -14.70 4.57
CA SER A 82 12.13 -15.03 4.67
C SER A 82 12.43 -15.94 5.87
N HIS A 83 11.75 -15.72 7.00
CA HIS A 83 11.84 -16.56 8.20
C HIS A 83 11.07 -17.89 8.06
N LEU A 84 10.01 -17.92 7.25
CA LEU A 84 9.20 -19.13 7.05
C LEU A 84 9.99 -20.22 6.33
N THR A 85 10.92 -19.86 5.44
CA THR A 85 11.78 -20.84 4.75
C THR A 85 12.57 -21.70 5.74
N GLN A 86 13.14 -21.10 6.78
CA GLN A 86 13.90 -21.83 7.80
C GLN A 86 12.98 -22.67 8.71
N PHE A 87 11.79 -22.16 9.00
CA PHE A 87 10.77 -22.90 9.72
C PHE A 87 10.38 -24.18 8.96
N TYR A 88 10.03 -24.09 7.67
CA TYR A 88 9.68 -25.27 6.86
C TYR A 88 10.81 -26.27 6.68
N ARG A 89 12.07 -25.80 6.57
CA ARG A 89 13.24 -26.70 6.58
C ARG A 89 13.34 -27.50 7.88
N THR A 90 12.99 -26.87 9.00
CA THR A 90 13.02 -27.51 10.32
C THR A 90 11.86 -28.50 10.46
N GLU A 91 10.65 -28.11 10.06
CA GLU A 91 9.50 -29.03 10.00
C GLU A 91 9.77 -30.25 9.12
N LEU A 92 10.32 -30.02 7.92
CA LEU A 92 10.69 -31.09 6.99
C LEU A 92 11.71 -32.05 7.61
N LYS A 93 12.75 -31.55 8.28
CA LYS A 93 13.74 -32.39 8.99
C LYS A 93 13.12 -33.22 10.10
N ALA A 94 12.18 -32.64 10.84
CA ALA A 94 11.47 -33.29 11.94
C ALA A 94 10.36 -34.23 11.46
N ARG A 95 9.97 -34.16 10.17
CA ARG A 95 8.83 -34.90 9.65
C ARG A 95 9.09 -36.40 9.65
N ARG A 96 8.27 -37.13 10.40
CA ARG A 96 8.25 -38.60 10.47
C ARG A 96 6.82 -39.09 10.28
N GLN A 97 6.65 -40.24 9.65
CA GLN A 97 5.33 -40.87 9.48
C GLN A 97 4.70 -41.13 10.85
N LYS A 98 3.42 -40.76 11.02
CA LYS A 98 2.68 -41.08 12.25
C LYS A 98 2.11 -42.52 12.19
N PRO A 99 1.87 -43.21 13.33
CA PRO A 99 1.45 -44.62 13.36
C PRO A 99 0.15 -45.01 12.63
N ARG A 100 -0.62 -44.05 12.10
CA ARG A 100 -1.87 -44.26 11.35
C ARG A 100 -1.97 -43.41 10.10
N GLU A 101 -0.88 -42.75 9.75
CA GLU A 101 -0.81 -41.90 8.57
C GLU A 101 -0.47 -42.74 7.35
N SER A 102 -1.24 -42.59 6.27
CA SER A 102 -0.94 -43.25 5.01
C SER A 102 0.31 -42.64 4.37
N LEU A 103 1.02 -43.44 3.58
CA LEU A 103 2.21 -42.96 2.86
C LEU A 103 1.88 -41.82 1.90
N GLN A 104 0.68 -41.82 1.31
CA GLN A 104 0.23 -40.75 0.42
C GLN A 104 0.13 -39.41 1.16
N VAL A 105 -0.48 -39.39 2.36
CA VAL A 105 -0.60 -38.18 3.17
C VAL A 105 0.79 -37.68 3.60
N LEU A 106 1.69 -38.59 3.99
CA LEU A 106 3.07 -38.24 4.29
C LEU A 106 3.80 -37.64 3.08
N ALA A 107 3.68 -38.28 1.91
CA ALA A 107 4.35 -37.83 0.68
C ALA A 107 3.87 -36.44 0.25
N THR A 108 2.54 -36.22 0.24
CA THR A 108 1.95 -34.91 -0.08
C THR A 108 2.45 -33.83 0.88
N ASP A 109 2.55 -34.12 2.18
CA ASP A 109 3.06 -33.13 3.15
C ASP A 109 4.56 -32.89 3.01
N VAL A 110 5.36 -33.92 2.70
CA VAL A 110 6.79 -33.78 2.40
C VAL A 110 7.03 -32.97 1.14
N GLU A 111 6.28 -33.21 0.06
CA GLU A 111 6.34 -32.43 -1.19
C GLU A 111 5.96 -30.97 -0.96
N ARG A 112 4.88 -30.74 -0.20
CA ARG A 112 4.46 -29.40 0.20
C ARG A 112 5.57 -28.69 0.99
N LEU A 113 6.12 -29.35 2.01
CA LEU A 113 7.19 -28.80 2.84
C LEU A 113 8.48 -28.55 2.04
N MET A 114 8.82 -29.41 1.09
CA MET A 114 9.96 -29.22 0.17
C MET A 114 9.78 -27.97 -0.68
N SER A 115 8.60 -27.80 -1.29
CA SER A 115 8.28 -26.63 -2.11
C SER A 115 8.38 -25.33 -1.31
N LEU A 116 7.93 -25.34 -0.05
CA LEU A 116 8.00 -24.18 0.84
C LEU A 116 9.41 -23.92 1.40
N ALA A 117 10.17 -24.97 1.71
CA ALA A 117 11.53 -24.90 2.25
C ALA A 117 12.59 -24.51 1.20
N TYR A 118 12.29 -24.75 -0.08
CA TYR A 118 13.21 -24.56 -1.20
C TYR A 118 12.53 -23.90 -2.41
N ALA A 119 11.70 -22.87 -2.18
CA ALA A 119 10.95 -22.17 -3.23
C ALA A 119 11.80 -21.55 -4.36
N LYS A 120 13.12 -21.37 -4.14
CA LYS A 120 14.07 -20.85 -5.14
C LYS A 120 14.89 -21.94 -5.86
N CYS A 121 14.69 -23.21 -5.52
CA CYS A 121 15.34 -24.31 -6.22
C CYS A 121 14.59 -24.55 -7.54
N PRO A 122 15.28 -24.61 -8.70
CA PRO A 122 14.63 -25.02 -9.93
C PRO A 122 14.08 -26.45 -9.76
N LEU A 123 12.85 -26.67 -10.23
CA LEU A 123 12.33 -28.01 -10.44
C LEU A 123 13.03 -28.55 -11.70
N ASP A 124 14.17 -29.22 -11.50
CA ASP A 124 14.80 -29.96 -12.58
C ASP A 124 13.93 -31.19 -12.85
N VAL A 125 13.30 -31.23 -14.03
CA VAL A 125 12.53 -32.35 -14.57
C VAL A 125 12.98 -32.61 -16.00
#